data_AF-A0A524D3D9-F1
#
_entry.id   AF-A0A524D3D9-F1
#
_cell.length_a   1.000
_cell.length_b   1.000
_cell.length_c   1.000
_cell.angle_alpha   90.00
_cell.angle_beta   90.00
_cell.angle_gamma   90.00
#
_symmetry.space_group_name_H-M   'P 1'
#
loop_
_entity.id
_entity.type
_entity.pdbx_description
1 polymer ?
#
loop_
_entity_poly.entity_id
_entity_poly.type
_entity_poly.pdbx_seq_one_letter_code
_entity_poly.pdbx_strand_id
1 'polypeptide(L)'
;MNLKKLFKPESIAVVGISRSNPLSPGRIILLKNEFEMNVKTYGLHPAGGKLEGIPLYKTLRDLPEIPDILVIAVGPDDTLEYIRECAELN
;
A
#
# COMPACT_ATOMS: atom_id res chain seq x y z
N MET A 1 24.88 -1.01 -1.38
CA MET A 1 23.42 -0.76 -1.38
C MET A 1 22.71 -2.08 -1.15
N ASN A 2 21.92 -2.22 -0.08
CA ASN A 2 21.15 -3.44 0.20
C ASN A 2 19.74 -3.29 -0.39
N LEU A 3 19.41 -4.10 -1.40
CA LEU A 3 18.12 -4.07 -2.10
C LEU A 3 17.22 -5.26 -1.75
N LYS A 4 17.54 -6.02 -0.69
CA LYS A 4 16.78 -7.24 -0.33
C LYS A 4 15.28 -6.94 -0.17
N LYS A 5 14.93 -5.85 0.53
CA LYS A 5 13.54 -5.44 0.77
C LYS A 5 12.78 -5.10 -0.53
N LEU A 6 13.48 -4.58 -1.54
CA LEU A 6 12.87 -4.26 -2.84
C LEU A 6 12.51 -5.53 -3.63
N PHE A 7 13.37 -6.54 -3.61
CA PHE A 7 13.18 -7.77 -4.41
C PHE A 7 12.52 -8.91 -3.65
N LYS A 8 12.54 -8.89 -2.31
CA LYS A 8 11.98 -9.90 -1.40
C LYS A 8 11.36 -9.21 -0.17
N PRO A 9 10.32 -8.39 -0.36
CA PRO A 9 9.62 -7.75 0.76
C PRO A 9 8.90 -8.80 1.62
N GLU A 10 8.89 -8.59 2.93
CA GLU A 10 8.05 -9.35 3.87
C GLU A 10 6.65 -8.71 3.99
N SER A 11 6.56 -7.40 3.75
CA SER A 11 5.31 -6.65 3.76
C SER A 11 5.26 -5.51 2.75
N ILE A 12 4.08 -5.24 2.22
CA ILE A 12 3.82 -4.10 1.33
C ILE A 12 2.57 -3.34 1.77
N ALA A 13 2.55 -2.04 1.47
CA ALA A 13 1.35 -1.21 1.55
C ALA A 13 1.03 -0.61 0.17
N VAL A 14 -0.25 -0.42 -0.16
CA VAL A 14 -0.69 0.12 -1.45
C VAL A 14 -1.62 1.31 -1.23
N VAL A 15 -1.32 2.45 -1.86
CA VAL A 15 -2.20 3.63 -1.93
C VAL A 15 -2.75 3.79 -3.36
N GLY A 16 -3.87 4.51 -3.51
CA GLY A 16 -4.53 4.66 -4.82
C GLY A 16 -5.49 3.52 -5.16
N ILE A 17 -6.09 2.92 -4.13
CA ILE A 17 -7.06 1.83 -4.27
C ILE A 17 -8.45 2.41 -4.55
N SER A 18 -9.01 2.14 -5.73
CA SER A 18 -10.41 2.50 -6.00
C SER A 18 -11.37 1.39 -5.52
N ARG A 19 -12.38 1.76 -4.72
CA ARG A 19 -13.47 0.83 -4.35
C ARG A 19 -14.44 0.58 -5.50
N SER A 20 -14.71 1.58 -6.33
CA SER A 20 -15.68 1.50 -7.41
C SER A 20 -15.08 0.97 -8.72
N ASN A 21 -13.82 1.30 -9.02
CA ASN A 21 -13.14 0.84 -10.22
C ASN A 21 -12.25 -0.39 -9.90
N PRO A 22 -12.69 -1.62 -10.22
CA PRO A 22 -11.89 -2.83 -9.99
C PRO A 22 -10.60 -2.87 -10.82
N LEU A 23 -10.54 -2.11 -11.93
CA LEU A 23 -9.39 -2.05 -12.81
C LEU A 23 -8.42 -0.90 -12.47
N SER A 24 -8.64 -0.18 -11.36
CA SER A 24 -7.66 0.83 -10.91
C SER A 24 -6.31 0.16 -10.59
N PRO A 25 -5.16 0.77 -10.99
CA PRO A 25 -3.85 0.16 -10.78
C PRO A 25 -3.59 -0.22 -9.32
N GLY A 26 -3.90 0.66 -8.36
CA GLY A 26 -3.71 0.37 -6.93
C GLY A 26 -4.55 -0.82 -6.44
N ARG A 27 -5.80 -0.96 -6.91
CA ARG A 27 -6.62 -2.13 -6.55
C ARG A 27 -6.08 -3.41 -7.17
N ILE A 28 -5.67 -3.40 -8.45
CA ILE A 28 -5.08 -4.58 -9.09
C ILE A 28 -3.82 -5.01 -8.33
N ILE A 29 -2.93 -4.07 -7.99
CA ILE A 29 -1.70 -4.37 -7.25
C ILE A 29 -2.01 -4.94 -5.86
N LEU A 30 -2.97 -4.35 -5.13
CA LEU A 30 -3.41 -4.86 -3.83
C LEU A 30 -3.88 -6.31 -3.93
N LEU A 31 -4.83 -6.59 -4.84
CA LEU A 31 -5.45 -7.91 -4.96
C LEU A 31 -4.43 -8.97 -5.41
N LYS A 32 -3.55 -8.65 -6.36
CA LYS A 32 -2.51 -9.59 -6.80
C LYS A 32 -1.54 -9.93 -5.69
N ASN A 33 -1.12 -8.96 -4.89
CA ASN A 33 -0.18 -9.24 -3.82
C ASN A 33 -0.83 -9.97 -2.63
N GLU A 34 -2.06 -9.62 -2.27
CA GLU A 34 -2.75 -10.31 -1.18
C GLU A 34 -3.09 -11.78 -1.53
N PHE A 35 -3.56 -12.03 -2.76
CA PHE A 35 -4.11 -13.34 -3.12
C PHE A 35 -3.17 -14.23 -3.95
N GLU A 36 -2.20 -13.67 -4.66
CA GLU A 36 -1.31 -14.43 -5.55
C GLU A 36 0.15 -14.44 -5.07
N MET A 37 0.51 -13.61 -4.09
CA MET A 37 1.89 -13.50 -3.60
C MET A 37 2.00 -13.87 -2.12
N ASN A 38 3.15 -14.40 -1.71
CA ASN A 38 3.44 -14.71 -0.31
C ASN A 38 4.06 -13.49 0.40
N VAL A 39 3.31 -12.39 0.49
CA VAL A 39 3.73 -11.14 1.12
C VAL A 39 2.57 -10.52 1.89
N LYS A 40 2.81 -10.02 3.11
CA LYS A 40 1.74 -9.34 3.86
C LYS A 40 1.35 -8.07 3.13
N THR A 41 0.07 -7.91 2.83
CA THR A 41 -0.40 -6.79 2.02
C THR A 41 -1.38 -5.93 2.80
N TYR A 42 -1.13 -4.63 2.82
CA TYR A 42 -1.99 -3.64 3.46
C TYR A 42 -2.51 -2.64 2.43
N GLY A 43 -3.78 -2.25 2.57
CA GLY A 43 -4.34 -1.17 1.77
C GLY A 43 -4.43 0.13 2.54
N LEU A 44 -4.12 1.24 1.88
CA LEU A 44 -4.33 2.59 2.39
C LEU A 44 -5.43 3.30 1.61
N HIS A 45 -6.39 3.83 2.34
CA HIS A 45 -7.54 4.54 1.78
C HIS A 45 -8.06 5.57 2.80
N PRO A 46 -8.32 6.84 2.42
CA PRO A 46 -8.72 7.89 3.38
C PRO A 46 -9.95 7.54 4.24
N ALA A 47 -10.92 6.85 3.66
CA ALA A 47 -12.11 6.38 4.38
C ALA A 47 -11.85 5.15 5.28
N GLY A 48 -10.72 4.46 5.15
CA GLY A 48 -10.43 3.18 5.78
C GLY A 48 -11.45 2.08 5.46
N GLY A 49 -11.54 1.07 6.32
CA GLY A 49 -12.55 0.02 6.29
C GLY A 49 -12.03 -1.28 5.69
N LYS A 50 -12.79 -1.91 4.79
CA LYS A 50 -12.39 -3.15 4.11
C LYS A 50 -12.68 -3.12 2.61
N LEU A 51 -11.97 -3.96 1.86
CA LEU A 51 -12.22 -4.24 0.44
C LEU A 51 -11.89 -5.71 0.19
N GLU A 52 -12.85 -6.51 -0.28
CA GLU A 52 -12.67 -7.97 -0.47
C GLU A 52 -12.11 -8.70 0.76
N GLY A 53 -12.52 -8.28 1.97
CA GLY A 53 -12.00 -8.83 3.23
C GLY A 53 -10.67 -8.23 3.71
N ILE A 54 -9.95 -7.53 2.84
CA ILE A 54 -8.65 -6.90 3.13
C ILE A 54 -8.87 -5.62 3.96
N PRO A 55 -8.19 -5.44 5.11
CA PRO A 55 -8.26 -4.22 5.90
C PRO A 55 -7.64 -3.03 5.15
N LEU A 56 -8.34 -1.91 5.16
CA LEU A 56 -7.88 -0.63 4.67
C LEU A 56 -7.64 0.33 5.84
N TYR A 57 -6.41 0.82 5.95
CA TYR A 57 -5.96 1.77 6.95
C TYR A 57 -6.01 3.19 6.38
N LYS A 58 -6.10 4.20 7.24
CA LYS A 58 -6.23 5.60 6.79
C LYS A 58 -4.88 6.22 6.47
N THR A 59 -3.89 5.94 7.31
CA THR A 59 -2.54 6.49 7.22
C THR A 59 -1.49 5.39 7.36
N LEU A 60 -0.24 5.67 6.95
CA LEU A 60 0.85 4.70 7.14
C LEU A 60 1.12 4.41 8.61
N ARG A 61 0.86 5.36 9.52
CA ARG A 61 1.04 5.20 10.96
C ARG A 61 0.03 4.25 11.60
N ASP A 62 -1.11 4.03 10.95
CA ASP A 62 -2.13 3.11 11.43
C ASP A 62 -1.78 1.64 11.10
N LEU A 63 -0.75 1.40 10.29
CA LEU A 63 -0.33 0.05 9.92
C LEU A 63 0.26 -0.70 11.13
N PRO A 64 0.08 -2.03 11.20
CA PRO A 64 0.59 -2.84 12.31
C PRO A 64 2.13 -2.95 12.31
N GLU A 65 2.77 -2.65 11.18
CA GLU A 65 4.22 -2.61 11.00
C GLU A 65 4.59 -1.60 9.91
N ILE A 66 5.83 -1.12 9.91
CA ILE A 66 6.37 -0.31 8.81
C ILE A 66 6.57 -1.25 7.61
N PRO A 67 5.91 -1.01 6.46
CA PRO A 67 6.02 -1.89 5.31
C PRO A 67 7.41 -1.81 4.67
N ASP A 68 7.90 -2.90 4.07
CA ASP A 68 9.15 -2.88 3.31
C ASP A 68 9.04 -2.03 2.04
N ILE A 69 7.84 -1.99 1.43
CA ILE A 69 7.54 -1.22 0.22
C ILE A 69 6.19 -0.52 0.37
N LEU A 70 6.17 0.78 0.07
CA LEU A 70 4.94 1.50 -0.24
C LEU A 70 4.78 1.62 -1.77
N VAL A 71 3.69 1.08 -2.30
CA VAL A 71 3.29 1.27 -3.69
C VAL A 71 2.36 2.47 -3.81
N ILE A 72 2.80 3.48 -4.57
CA ILE A 72 2.07 4.73 -4.77
C ILE A 72 1.40 4.74 -6.15
N ALA A 73 0.08 4.50 -6.19
CA ALA A 73 -0.72 4.50 -7.42
C ALA A 73 -1.77 5.63 -7.43
N VAL A 74 -1.37 6.83 -7.01
CA VAL A 74 -2.20 8.04 -6.98
C VAL A 74 -1.75 9.06 -8.04
N GLY A 75 -2.46 10.18 -8.15
CA GLY A 75 -2.04 11.30 -9.01
C GLY A 75 -0.74 11.97 -8.53
N PRO A 76 -0.08 12.76 -9.40
CA PRO A 76 1.18 13.42 -9.06
C PRO A 76 1.05 14.38 -7.88
N ASP A 77 -0.07 15.07 -7.75
CA ASP A 77 -0.31 16.05 -6.69
C ASP A 77 -0.35 15.39 -5.30
N ASP A 78 -0.89 14.17 -5.22
CA ASP A 78 -1.00 13.41 -3.97
C ASP A 78 0.28 12.64 -3.62
N THR A 79 1.16 12.40 -4.60
CA THR A 79 2.34 11.54 -4.44
C THR A 79 3.32 12.07 -3.41
N LEU A 80 3.54 13.40 -3.35
CA LEU A 80 4.54 13.99 -2.47
C LEU A 80 4.20 13.84 -0.98
N GLU A 81 2.92 13.77 -0.61
CA GLU A 81 2.51 13.59 0.78
C GLU A 81 2.93 12.21 1.31
N TYR A 82 2.66 11.15 0.54
CA TYR A 82 3.07 9.79 0.89
C TYR A 82 4.59 9.63 0.99
N ILE A 83 5.37 10.32 0.14
CA ILE A 83 6.84 10.30 0.22
C ILE A 83 7.31 10.96 1.52
N ARG A 84 6.68 12.06 1.95
CA ARG A 84 7.00 12.71 3.23
C ARG A 84 6.66 11.82 4.41
N GLU A 85 5.48 11.19 4.40
CA GLU A 85 5.11 10.23 5.46
C GLU A 85 6.13 9.08 5.57
N CYS A 86 6.58 8.52 4.44
CA CYS A 86 7.64 7.50 4.45
C CYS A 86 8.94 8.00 5.10
N ALA A 87 9.33 9.25 4.86
CA ALA A 87 10.52 9.82 5.46
C ALA A 87 10.39 10.03 6.98
N GLU A 88 9.17 10.23 7.48
CA GLU A 88 8.87 10.39 8.91
C GLU A 88 8.78 9.07 9.68
N LEU A 89 8.65 7.93 8.98
CA LEU A 89 8.61 6.59 9.58
C LEU A 89 9.99 5.93 9.75
N ASN A 90 11.06 6.59 9.28
CA ASN A 90 12.44 6.10 9.34
C ASN A 90 13.06 6.21 10.74
#